data_AF-A0A7S4BAH2-F1
#
_entry.id   AF-A0A7S4BAH2-F1
#
_cell.length_a   1.000
_cell.length_b   1.000
_cell.length_c   1.000
_cell.angle_alpha   90.00
_cell.angle_beta   90.00
_cell.angle_gamma   90.00
#
_symmetry.space_group_name_H-M   'P 1'
#
loop_
_entity.id
_entity.type
_entity.pdbx_description
1 polymer ?
#
loop_
_entity_poly.entity_id
_entity_poly.type
_entity_poly.pdbx_seq_one_letter_code
_entity_poly.pdbx_strand_id
1 'polypeptide(L)'
;MLAAVAFPLQEKLNPLLAAQFRMPNLVAETGGLSPTVLNGGLEQGPIPAAVLAFAVLVSLVELRGLDIKKAEGDSWVPGDYGTLRIAERGSEQYFSLQEGEIWNSRIAMLAILGYVVQEVVTGLPISYTIPFFGS
;
A
#
# COMPACT_ATOMS: atom_id res chain seq x y z
N MET A 1 -5.06 -0.68 2.51
CA MET A 1 -5.75 -0.07 1.35
C MET A 1 -4.79 0.37 0.26
N LEU A 2 -3.84 1.28 0.54
CA LEU A 2 -2.89 1.78 -0.48
C LEU A 2 -2.13 0.67 -1.23
N ALA A 3 -1.63 -0.33 -0.51
CA ALA A 3 -0.92 -1.45 -1.14
C ALA A 3 -1.81 -2.24 -2.11
N ALA A 4 -3.11 -2.38 -1.86
CA ALA A 4 -4.04 -3.07 -2.76
C ALA A 4 -4.20 -2.33 -4.10
N VAL A 5 -4.05 -1.00 -4.09
CA VAL A 5 -4.08 -0.17 -5.30
C VAL A 5 -2.71 -0.15 -5.97
N ALA A 6 -1.65 0.00 -5.19
CA ALA A 6 -0.29 0.10 -5.70
C ALA A 6 0.18 -1.18 -6.41
N PHE A 7 -0.28 -2.35 -5.96
CA PHE A 7 0.13 -3.66 -6.49
C PHE A 7 -0.19 -3.86 -7.98
N PRO A 8 -1.45 -3.77 -8.45
CA PRO A 8 -1.72 -3.84 -9.89
C PRO A 8 -1.23 -2.59 -10.65
N LEU A 9 -1.12 -1.45 -9.97
CA LEU A 9 -0.73 -0.19 -10.60
C LEU A 9 0.76 -0.16 -10.96
N GLN A 10 1.64 -0.68 -10.10
CA GLN A 10 3.08 -0.70 -10.36
C GLN A 10 3.43 -1.56 -11.57
N GLU A 11 2.71 -2.66 -11.80
CA GLU A 11 2.92 -3.54 -12.96
C GLU A 11 2.71 -2.80 -14.28
N LYS A 12 1.78 -1.83 -14.31
CA LYS A 12 1.48 -1.02 -15.50
C LYS A 12 2.29 0.28 -15.58
N LEU A 13 2.46 0.98 -14.45
CA LEU A 13 3.15 2.27 -14.44
C LEU A 13 4.66 2.16 -14.47
N ASN A 14 5.26 1.15 -13.83
CA ASN A 14 6.71 1.06 -13.74
C ASN A 14 7.37 0.90 -15.13
N PRO A 15 6.85 0.06 -16.06
CA PRO A 15 7.36 0.00 -17.43
C PRO A 15 7.21 1.33 -18.18
N LEU A 16 6.09 2.05 -17.99
CA LEU A 16 5.82 3.34 -18.65
C LEU A 16 6.76 4.44 -18.15
N LEU A 17 6.95 4.54 -16.85
CA LEU A 17 7.82 5.54 -16.23
C LEU A 17 9.29 5.23 -16.52
N ALA A 18 9.68 3.95 -16.46
CA ALA A 18 11.03 3.51 -16.83
C ALA A 18 11.36 3.88 -18.29
N ALA A 19 10.42 3.65 -19.22
CA ALA A 19 10.58 4.02 -20.63
C ALA A 19 10.68 5.55 -20.83
N GLN A 20 9.85 6.33 -20.12
CA GLN A 20 9.83 7.79 -20.26
C GLN A 20 11.10 8.44 -19.69
N PHE A 21 11.61 7.95 -18.56
CA PHE A 21 12.75 8.54 -17.86
C PHE A 21 14.09 7.81 -18.12
N ARG A 22 14.11 6.82 -19.03
CA ARG A 22 15.26 5.95 -19.34
C ARG A 22 15.88 5.31 -18.09
N MET A 23 15.02 4.91 -17.16
CA MET A 23 15.42 4.21 -15.94
C MET A 23 15.34 2.69 -16.15
N PRO A 24 16.12 1.89 -15.40
CA PRO A 24 15.98 0.43 -15.44
C PRO A 24 14.56 0.02 -15.03
N ASN A 25 13.94 -0.88 -15.80
CA ASN A 25 12.61 -1.38 -15.51
C ASN A 25 12.69 -2.46 -14.41
N LEU A 26 12.37 -2.07 -13.18
CA LEU A 26 12.45 -2.93 -12.00
C LEU A 26 11.46 -4.10 -12.03
N VAL A 27 10.37 -4.00 -12.82
CA VAL A 27 9.37 -5.06 -12.96
C VAL A 27 9.74 -6.02 -14.10
N ALA A 28 10.66 -5.64 -15.00
CA ALA A 28 11.15 -6.52 -16.06
C ALA A 28 12.10 -7.61 -15.55
N GLU A 29 12.85 -7.34 -14.47
CA GLU A 29 13.79 -8.30 -13.88
C GLU A 29 13.10 -9.45 -13.14
N THR A 30 11.84 -9.27 -12.74
CA THR A 30 10.95 -10.30 -12.16
C THR A 30 10.00 -10.91 -13.19
N GLY A 31 10.21 -10.66 -14.49
CA GLY A 31 9.36 -11.21 -15.56
C GLY A 31 7.99 -10.55 -15.70
N GLY A 32 7.83 -9.31 -15.21
CA GLY A 32 6.54 -8.60 -15.19
C GLY A 32 5.85 -8.61 -13.83
N LEU A 33 6.37 -9.38 -12.87
CA LEU A 33 5.76 -9.61 -11.57
C LEU A 33 6.11 -8.49 -10.58
N SER A 34 5.19 -8.20 -9.66
CA SER A 34 5.39 -7.26 -8.57
C SER A 34 6.54 -7.73 -7.65
N PRO A 35 7.57 -6.90 -7.36
CA PRO A 35 8.66 -7.29 -6.47
C PRO A 35 8.15 -7.57 -5.06
N THR A 36 8.30 -8.82 -4.60
CA THR A 36 7.84 -9.27 -3.28
C THR A 36 8.79 -10.33 -2.72
N VAL A 37 8.60 -10.71 -1.44
CA VAL A 37 9.36 -11.82 -0.83
C VAL A 37 9.14 -13.12 -1.60
N LEU A 38 7.96 -13.32 -2.18
CA LEU A 38 7.58 -14.57 -2.86
C LEU A 38 7.91 -14.56 -4.36
N ASN A 39 7.81 -13.41 -5.02
CA ASN A 39 8.11 -13.26 -6.45
C ASN A 39 9.59 -12.93 -6.72
N GLY A 40 10.35 -12.57 -5.68
CA GLY A 40 11.72 -12.09 -5.79
C GLY A 40 11.79 -10.59 -6.14
N GLY A 41 13.02 -10.13 -6.41
CA GLY A 41 13.29 -8.76 -6.85
C GLY A 41 13.46 -7.71 -5.75
N LEU A 42 13.34 -8.08 -4.47
CA LEU A 42 13.58 -7.15 -3.37
C LEU A 42 15.03 -6.64 -3.26
N GLU A 43 16.00 -7.39 -3.79
CA GLU A 43 17.42 -7.03 -3.78
C GLU A 43 17.83 -6.15 -4.98
N GLN A 44 16.90 -5.86 -5.90
CA GLN A 44 17.21 -5.18 -7.15
C GLN A 44 17.42 -3.68 -6.95
N GLY A 45 18.49 -3.17 -7.55
CA GLY A 45 18.77 -1.74 -7.72
C GLY A 45 18.47 -0.90 -6.46
N PRO A 46 17.55 0.09 -6.52
CA PRO A 46 17.25 0.98 -5.41
C PRO A 46 16.22 0.42 -4.41
N ILE A 47 15.64 -0.77 -4.64
CA ILE A 47 14.50 -1.29 -3.85
C ILE A 47 14.85 -1.47 -2.36
N PRO A 48 15.98 -2.09 -1.98
CA PRO A 48 16.35 -2.20 -0.56
C PRO A 48 16.48 -0.84 0.12
N ALA A 49 17.11 0.12 -0.56
CA ALA A 49 17.29 1.47 -0.05
C ALA A 49 15.95 2.20 0.07
N ALA A 50 15.03 2.02 -0.87
CA ALA A 50 13.69 2.59 -0.83
C ALA A 50 12.85 1.99 0.32
N VAL A 51 12.94 0.67 0.55
CA VAL A 51 12.28 0.01 1.69
C VAL A 51 12.82 0.55 3.02
N LEU A 52 14.14 0.69 3.16
CA LEU A 52 14.76 1.26 4.35
C LEU A 52 14.35 2.72 4.57
N ALA A 53 14.39 3.55 3.51
CA ALA A 53 13.97 4.94 3.58
C ALA A 53 12.49 5.05 3.98
N PHE A 54 11.63 4.21 3.40
CA PHE A 54 10.21 4.15 3.75
C PHE A 54 10.00 3.72 5.20
N ALA A 55 10.73 2.72 5.69
CA ALA A 55 10.66 2.28 7.08
C ALA A 55 11.07 3.41 8.05
N VAL A 56 12.10 4.18 7.73
CA VAL A 56 12.50 5.36 8.50
C VAL A 56 11.39 6.40 8.50
N LEU A 57 10.79 6.70 7.34
CA LEU A 57 9.69 7.67 7.24
C LEU A 57 8.46 7.23 8.06
N VAL A 58 8.06 5.96 7.95
CA VAL A 58 6.96 5.39 8.75
C VAL A 58 7.27 5.52 10.24
N SER A 59 8.48 5.17 10.65
CA SER A 59 8.91 5.29 12.05
C SER A 59 8.80 6.73 12.56
N LEU A 60 9.22 7.73 11.77
CA LEU A 60 9.09 9.15 12.15
C LEU A 60 7.62 9.58 12.32
N VAL A 61 6.72 9.07 11.47
CA VAL A 61 5.27 9.33 11.58
C VAL A 61 4.68 8.63 12.81
N GLU A 62 5.05 7.38 13.06
CA GLU A 62 4.59 6.62 14.23
C GLU A 62 5.03 7.27 15.54
N LEU A 63 6.25 7.83 15.60
CA LEU A 63 6.71 8.58 16.78
C LEU A 63 5.77 9.75 17.11
N ARG A 64 5.30 10.49 16.10
CA ARG A 64 4.29 11.54 16.30
C ARG A 64 2.96 10.97 16.78
N GLY A 65 2.53 9.83 16.23
CA GLY A 65 1.33 9.13 16.69
C GLY A 65 1.42 8.70 18.15
N LEU A 66 2.59 8.24 18.60
CA LEU A 66 2.85 7.89 20.00
C LEU A 66 2.81 9.11 20.92
N ASP A 67 3.34 10.25 20.48
CA ASP A 67 3.28 11.49 21.24
C ASP A 67 1.83 12.00 21.39
N ILE A 68 1.03 11.93 20.33
CA ILE A 68 -0.41 12.24 20.36
C ILE A 68 -1.13 11.28 21.32
N LYS A 69 -0.84 9.98 21.25
CA LYS A 69 -1.41 8.97 22.15
C LYS A 69 -1.07 9.26 23.61
N LYS A 70 0.17 9.67 23.91
CA LYS A 70 0.58 10.08 25.27
C LYS A 70 -0.12 11.35 25.72
N ALA A 71 -0.32 12.31 24.83
CA ALA A 71 -0.98 13.57 25.13
C ALA A 71 -2.49 13.42 25.38
N GLU A 72 -3.16 12.55 24.61
CA GLU A 72 -4.60 12.32 24.72
C GLU A 72 -4.99 11.29 25.81
N GLY A 73 -4.04 10.43 26.22
CA GLY A 73 -4.25 9.45 27.30
C GLY A 73 -5.45 8.54 27.01
N ASP A 74 -6.39 8.48 27.95
CA ASP A 74 -7.60 7.63 27.87
C ASP A 74 -8.61 8.10 26.80
N SER A 75 -8.48 9.33 26.31
CA SER A 75 -9.34 9.87 25.24
C SER A 75 -8.83 9.58 23.83
N TRP A 76 -7.69 8.88 23.73
CA TRP A 76 -7.07 8.53 22.45
C TRP A 76 -7.92 7.54 21.66
N VAL A 77 -8.20 7.89 20.41
CA VAL A 77 -8.93 7.03 19.47
C VAL A 77 -7.95 6.44 18.46
N PRO A 78 -7.89 5.09 18.28
CA PRO A 78 -7.06 4.47 17.26
C PRO A 78 -7.40 4.98 15.86
N GLY A 79 -6.38 5.31 15.07
CA GLY A 79 -6.54 5.84 13.71
C GLY A 79 -6.64 7.36 13.63
N ASP A 80 -6.61 8.06 14.77
CA ASP A 80 -6.73 9.51 14.83
C ASP A 80 -5.38 10.19 15.01
N TYR A 81 -4.90 10.85 13.96
CA TYR A 81 -3.64 11.58 13.95
C TYR A 81 -3.81 13.10 14.09
N GLY A 82 -5.03 13.60 14.26
CA GLY A 82 -5.32 15.02 14.50
C GLY A 82 -4.96 15.99 13.37
N THR A 83 -4.47 15.51 12.22
CA THR A 83 -3.98 16.36 11.12
C THR A 83 -5.10 16.91 10.23
N LEU A 84 -6.10 16.08 9.90
CA LEU A 84 -7.25 16.47 9.08
C LEU A 84 -8.49 15.66 9.48
N ARG A 85 -9.46 16.29 10.15
CA ARG A 85 -10.74 15.66 10.52
C ARG A 85 -11.85 16.16 9.60
N ILE A 86 -12.58 15.23 8.99
CA ILE A 86 -13.75 15.55 8.14
C ILE A 86 -15.03 15.64 8.98
N ALA A 87 -15.07 14.93 10.12
CA ALA A 87 -16.17 14.93 11.07
C ALA A 87 -15.65 14.98 12.53
N GLU A 88 -16.44 15.56 13.42
CA GLU A 88 -16.12 15.68 14.85
C GLU A 88 -16.26 14.35 15.59
N ARG A 89 -15.42 14.11 16.62
CA ARG A 89 -15.49 12.89 17.44
C ARG A 89 -16.88 12.72 18.03
N GLY A 90 -17.42 11.51 17.95
CA GLY A 90 -18.72 11.16 18.53
C GLY A 90 -19.94 11.59 17.71
N SER A 91 -19.75 12.29 16.57
CA SER A 91 -20.86 12.55 15.64
C SER A 91 -21.28 11.26 14.92
N GLU A 92 -22.56 11.18 14.53
CA GLU A 92 -23.08 10.05 13.72
C GLU A 92 -22.30 9.88 12.41
N GLN A 93 -21.94 11.01 11.78
CA GLN A 93 -21.11 11.03 10.58
C GLN A 93 -19.71 10.46 10.82
N TYR A 94 -19.10 10.72 11.98
CA TYR A 94 -17.79 10.16 12.33
C TYR A 94 -17.85 8.63 12.45
N PHE A 95 -18.87 8.09 13.11
CA PHE A 95 -19.06 6.64 13.21
C PHE A 95 -19.29 6.01 11.84
N SER A 96 -20.15 6.61 11.00
CA SER A 96 -20.40 6.11 9.64
C SER A 96 -19.12 6.10 8.77
N LEU A 97 -18.30 7.15 8.84
CA LEU A 97 -17.03 7.20 8.12
C LEU A 97 -16.04 6.15 8.64
N GLN A 98 -15.95 5.97 9.96
CA GLN A 98 -15.07 4.98 10.57
C GLN A 98 -15.48 3.54 10.21
N GLU A 99 -16.78 3.24 10.22
CA GLU A 99 -17.30 1.96 9.77
C GLU A 99 -16.96 1.71 8.29
N GLY A 100 -17.13 2.72 7.43
CA GLY A 100 -16.74 2.65 6.02
C GLY A 100 -15.25 2.40 5.82
N GLU A 101 -14.39 3.06 6.59
CA GLU A 101 -12.94 2.86 6.55
C GLU A 101 -12.53 1.43 6.96
N ILE A 102 -13.14 0.90 8.03
CA ILE A 102 -12.87 -0.46 8.51
C ILE A 102 -13.32 -1.50 7.47
N TRP A 103 -14.51 -1.32 6.88
CA TRP A 103 -14.99 -2.22 5.82
C TRP A 103 -14.07 -2.24 4.61
N ASN A 104 -13.68 -1.07 4.11
CA ASN A 104 -12.76 -0.97 2.99
C ASN A 104 -11.37 -1.54 3.31
N SER A 105 -10.90 -1.37 4.56
CA SER A 105 -9.63 -1.94 5.01
C SER A 105 -9.64 -3.46 5.00
N ARG A 106 -10.73 -4.11 5.46
CA ARG A 106 -10.88 -5.57 5.42
C ARG A 106 -10.87 -6.10 3.99
N ILE A 107 -11.61 -5.46 3.10
CA ILE A 107 -11.64 -5.81 1.67
C ILE A 107 -10.23 -5.67 1.07
N ALA A 108 -9.52 -4.59 1.39
CA ALA A 108 -8.17 -4.39 0.88
C ALA A 108 -7.16 -5.42 1.41
N MET A 109 -7.27 -5.87 2.66
CA MET A 109 -6.42 -6.94 3.20
C MET A 109 -6.64 -8.25 2.44
N LEU A 110 -7.90 -8.59 2.18
CA LEU A 110 -8.25 -9.77 1.38
C LEU A 110 -7.80 -9.65 -0.08
N ALA A 111 -7.91 -8.46 -0.67
CA ALA A 111 -7.48 -8.21 -2.04
C ALA A 111 -5.98 -8.42 -2.22
N ILE A 112 -5.15 -7.84 -1.33
CA ILE A 112 -3.68 -8.04 -1.39
C ILE A 112 -3.33 -9.52 -1.23
N LEU A 113 -3.97 -10.22 -0.29
CA LEU A 113 -3.74 -11.65 -0.11
C LEU A 113 -4.09 -12.43 -1.39
N GLY A 114 -5.23 -12.13 -2.01
CA GLY A 114 -5.65 -12.74 -3.27
C GLY A 114 -4.65 -12.48 -4.40
N TYR A 115 -4.18 -11.24 -4.55
CA TYR A 115 -3.17 -10.86 -5.55
C TYR A 115 -1.87 -11.64 -5.37
N VAL A 116 -1.34 -11.69 -4.15
CA VAL A 116 -0.09 -12.43 -3.87
C VAL A 116 -0.25 -13.93 -4.17
N VAL A 117 -1.35 -14.55 -3.71
CA VAL A 117 -1.60 -15.98 -3.97
C VAL A 117 -1.75 -16.25 -5.46
N GLN A 118 -2.51 -15.42 -6.16
CA GLN A 118 -2.78 -15.60 -7.57
C GLN A 118 -1.53 -15.43 -8.43
N GLU A 119 -0.71 -14.43 -8.13
CA GLU A 119 0.55 -14.19 -8.84
C GLU A 119 1.54 -15.35 -8.64
N VAL A 120 1.65 -15.87 -7.41
CA VAL A 120 2.51 -17.02 -7.10
C VAL A 120 2.03 -18.30 -7.80
N VAL A 121 0.72 -18.54 -7.87
CA VAL A 121 0.15 -19.75 -8.48
C VAL A 121 0.16 -19.69 -10.00
N THR A 122 -0.16 -18.52 -10.58
CA THR A 122 -0.30 -18.37 -12.04
C THR A 122 1.00 -17.98 -12.72
N GLY A 123 1.94 -17.36 -12.02
CA GLY A 123 3.16 -16.80 -12.60
C GLY A 123 2.90 -15.65 -13.58
N LEU A 124 1.69 -15.08 -13.56
CA LEU A 124 1.28 -13.98 -14.42
C LEU A 124 1.03 -12.72 -13.58
N PRO A 125 1.38 -11.53 -14.09
CA PRO A 125 1.10 -10.28 -13.41
C PRO A 125 -0.41 -10.10 -13.22
N ILE A 126 -0.79 -9.54 -12.09
CA ILE A 126 -2.20 -9.35 -11.73
C ILE A 126 -2.91 -8.44 -12.73
N SER A 127 -2.20 -7.48 -13.34
CA SER A 127 -2.72 -6.60 -14.40
C SER A 127 -3.38 -7.34 -15.57
N TYR A 128 -2.97 -8.58 -15.88
CA TYR A 128 -3.54 -9.38 -16.97
C TYR A 128 -4.79 -10.18 -16.58
N THR A 129 -5.03 -10.34 -15.29
CA THR A 129 -6.08 -11.22 -14.76
C THR A 129 -7.30 -10.46 -14.25
N ILE A 130 -7.13 -9.18 -13.92
CA ILE A 130 -8.23 -8.31 -13.52
C ILE A 130 -8.88 -7.62 -14.74
N PRO A 131 -10.23 -7.65 -14.86
CA PRO A 131 -10.93 -7.24 -16.07
C PRO A 131 -10.84 -5.74 -16.40
N PHE A 132 -10.44 -4.91 -15.44
CA PHE A 132 -10.30 -3.46 -15.63
C PHE A 132 -8.95 -3.04 -16.26
N PHE A 133 -7.95 -3.93 -16.28
CA PHE A 133 -6.61 -3.63 -16.78
C PHE A 133 -6.15 -4.52 -17.94
N GLY A 134 -6.88 -5.59 -18.25
CA GLY A 134 -6.65 -6.44 -19.42
C GLY A 134 -7.24 -5.85 -20.69
N SER A 135 -6.50 -4.95 -21.36
CA SER A 135 -6.69 -4.57 -22.76
C SER A 135 -5.36 -4.12 -23.37
#